data_AF-A0A0F8VH05-F1
#
_entry.id   AF-A0A0F8VH05-F1
#
_cell.length_a   1.000
_cell.length_b   1.000
_cell.length_c   1.000
_cell.angle_alpha   90.00
_cell.angle_beta   90.00
_cell.angle_gamma   90.00
#
_symmetry.space_group_name_H-M   'P 1'
#
loop_
_entity.id
_entity.type
_entity.pdbx_description
1 polymer ?
#
loop_
_entity_poly.entity_id
_entity_poly.type
_entity_poly.pdbx_seq_one_letter_code
_entity_poly.pdbx_strand_id
1 'polypeptide(L)'
;MLHGTPHSLDFTVPAVEVDLAESRALFEVNFFAVVHMCQTFLPLLMRAQGTIVQIGSITGVLPYAFGSIYNASKAALLAFSDTLRVELAPFGVHVSVVITGYVQSRIARTKRMLREDSLYQPLRVEYEHRLTHSQQGSMPHDVYARRVVARLLDPVWPCWWPRQGRARPSRWIWEGGWSKLVMVSVGGWLWLGLWEWIFTWMLKLWKLQRK
;
A
#
# COMPACT_ATOMS: atom_id res chain seq x y z
N MET A 1 -11.65 7.95 34.06
CA MET A 1 -12.57 8.06 32.91
C MET A 1 -11.76 8.49 31.70
N LEU A 2 -11.25 7.53 30.92
CA LEU A 2 -10.56 7.80 29.66
C LEU A 2 -11.61 7.67 28.57
N HIS A 3 -12.06 8.80 28.02
CA HIS A 3 -12.97 8.79 26.87
C HIS A 3 -12.23 8.18 25.68
N GLY A 4 -12.51 6.90 25.43
CA GLY A 4 -12.14 6.21 24.21
C GLY A 4 -12.88 6.85 23.04
N THR A 5 -12.18 7.67 22.27
CA THR A 5 -12.53 7.88 20.87
C THR A 5 -12.32 6.54 20.15
N PRO A 6 -13.27 6.09 19.33
CA PRO A 6 -13.08 4.87 18.55
C PRO A 6 -11.81 5.05 17.71
N HIS A 7 -10.80 4.20 17.95
CA HIS A 7 -9.54 4.19 17.22
C HIS A 7 -9.80 3.83 15.75
N SER A 8 -10.19 4.83 14.96
CA SER A 8 -10.21 4.69 13.52
C SER A 8 -8.78 4.57 13.03
N LEU A 9 -8.44 3.43 12.44
CA LEU A 9 -7.11 3.10 11.90
C LEU A 9 -6.78 3.87 10.60
N ASP A 10 -7.07 5.17 10.56
CA ASP A 10 -6.75 6.06 9.44
C ASP A 10 -5.51 6.88 9.82
N PHE A 11 -4.35 6.58 9.22
CA PHE A 11 -3.06 7.16 9.60
C PHE A 11 -2.61 8.22 8.63
N THR A 12 -3.31 9.35 8.64
CA THR A 12 -2.81 10.59 8.04
C THR A 12 -2.27 11.50 9.15
N VAL A 13 -1.00 11.37 9.53
CA VAL A 13 -0.34 12.13 10.60
C VAL A 13 1.12 12.43 10.20
N PRO A 14 1.69 13.58 10.57
CA PRO A 14 3.12 13.83 10.40
C PRO A 14 3.99 12.78 11.09
N ALA A 15 5.11 12.41 10.46
CA ALA A 15 5.88 11.24 10.86
C ALA A 15 6.46 11.29 12.29
N VAL A 16 6.83 12.49 12.74
CA VAL A 16 7.41 12.71 14.08
C VAL A 16 6.35 12.96 15.16
N GLU A 17 5.07 12.99 14.79
CA GLU A 17 3.93 13.27 15.68
C GLU A 17 2.98 12.07 15.79
N VAL A 18 3.45 10.87 15.40
CA VAL A 18 2.66 9.64 15.42
C VAL A 18 2.49 9.11 16.85
N ASP A 19 1.30 8.61 17.17
CA ASP A 19 1.07 7.86 18.39
C ASP A 19 1.57 6.42 18.23
N LEU A 20 2.37 5.93 19.18
CA LEU A 20 2.99 4.60 19.09
C LEU A 20 2.00 3.46 19.31
N ALA A 21 0.97 3.64 20.14
CA ALA A 21 -0.02 2.60 20.39
C ALA A 21 -0.89 2.40 19.14
N GLU A 22 -1.34 3.51 18.53
CA GLU A 22 -1.98 3.52 17.23
C GLU A 22 -1.07 2.88 16.17
N SER A 23 0.20 3.28 16.11
CA SER A 23 1.15 2.77 15.10
C SER A 23 1.31 1.24 15.18
N ARG A 24 1.38 0.69 16.39
CA ARG A 24 1.40 -0.77 16.62
C ARG A 24 0.11 -1.41 16.14
N ALA A 25 -1.05 -0.87 16.53
CA ALA A 25 -2.35 -1.40 16.12
C ALA A 25 -2.50 -1.44 14.58
N LEU A 26 -1.98 -0.44 13.86
CA LEU A 26 -1.96 -0.48 12.40
C LEU A 26 -1.07 -1.60 11.86
N PHE A 27 0.13 -1.79 12.41
CA PHE A 27 1.01 -2.87 11.99
C PHE A 27 0.42 -4.25 12.29
N GLU A 28 -0.26 -4.40 13.42
CA GLU A 28 -1.00 -5.62 13.76
C GLU A 28 -1.99 -5.98 12.66
N VAL A 29 -2.77 -5.01 12.17
CA VAL A 29 -3.77 -5.26 11.13
C VAL A 29 -3.17 -5.39 9.73
N ASN A 30 -2.28 -4.46 9.34
CA ASN A 30 -1.81 -4.38 7.97
C ASN A 30 -0.70 -5.38 7.62
N PHE A 31 0.02 -5.87 8.63
CA PHE A 31 1.19 -6.72 8.43
C PHE A 31 1.07 -8.03 9.21
N PHE A 32 1.04 -7.99 10.54
CA PHE A 32 1.10 -9.22 11.34
C PHE A 32 -0.12 -10.12 11.14
N ALA A 33 -1.33 -9.56 11.00
CA ALA A 33 -2.52 -10.34 10.65
C ALA A 33 -2.36 -11.06 9.31
N VAL A 34 -1.68 -10.46 8.32
CA VAL A 34 -1.42 -11.11 7.02
C VAL A 34 -0.42 -12.25 7.17
N VAL A 35 0.66 -12.06 7.94
CA VAL A 35 1.62 -13.12 8.28
C VAL A 35 0.90 -14.29 8.94
N HIS A 36 0.06 -14.00 9.94
CA HIS A 36 -0.70 -15.00 10.68
C HIS A 36 -1.70 -15.75 9.78
N MET A 37 -2.39 -15.04 8.87
CA MET A 37 -3.25 -15.66 7.86
C MET A 37 -2.47 -16.59 6.94
N CYS A 38 -1.30 -16.19 6.46
CA CYS A 38 -0.46 -17.05 5.62
C CYS A 38 -0.06 -18.32 6.37
N GLN A 39 0.40 -18.20 7.62
CA GLN A 39 0.77 -19.35 8.46
C GLN A 39 -0.42 -20.31 8.69
N THR A 40 -1.58 -19.76 9.03
CA THR A 40 -2.79 -20.54 9.34
C THR A 40 -3.28 -21.35 8.15
N PHE A 41 -3.29 -20.74 6.95
CA PHE A 41 -3.86 -21.37 5.75
C PHE A 41 -2.83 -22.12 4.90
N LEU A 42 -1.55 -22.08 5.26
CA LEU A 42 -0.46 -22.69 4.47
C LEU A 42 -0.71 -24.17 4.10
N PRO A 43 -1.15 -25.06 5.01
CA PRO A 43 -1.36 -26.46 4.66
C PRO A 43 -2.44 -26.65 3.57
N LEU A 44 -3.49 -25.84 3.60
CA LEU A 44 -4.56 -25.87 2.59
C LEU A 44 -4.08 -25.31 1.26
N LEU A 45 -3.30 -24.22 1.30
CA LEU A 45 -2.72 -23.60 0.11
C LEU A 45 -1.76 -24.57 -0.61
N MET A 46 -0.91 -25.29 0.13
CA MET A 46 0.00 -26.29 -0.42
C MET A 46 -0.77 -27.46 -1.08
N ARG A 47 -1.80 -27.99 -0.41
CA ARG A 47 -2.64 -29.06 -0.96
C ARG A 47 -3.37 -28.64 -2.25
N ALA A 48 -3.87 -27.40 -2.27
CA ALA A 48 -4.62 -26.87 -3.41
C ALA A 48 -3.71 -26.36 -4.55
N GLN A 49 -2.41 -26.19 -4.29
CA GLN A 49 -1.50 -25.40 -5.13
C GLN A 49 -2.13 -24.03 -5.43
N GLY A 50 -2.58 -23.38 -4.35
CA GLY A 50 -3.40 -22.17 -4.40
C GLY A 50 -2.61 -20.89 -4.68
N THR A 51 -3.32 -19.76 -4.67
CA THR A 51 -2.73 -18.43 -4.83
C THR A 51 -3.04 -17.55 -3.63
N ILE A 52 -2.00 -16.96 -3.04
CA ILE A 52 -2.09 -15.86 -2.07
C ILE A 52 -2.09 -14.55 -2.86
N VAL A 53 -3.09 -13.70 -2.63
CA VAL A 53 -3.16 -12.37 -3.23
C VAL A 53 -3.12 -11.33 -2.12
N GLN A 54 -2.07 -10.51 -2.08
CA GLN A 54 -1.91 -9.46 -1.08
C GLN A 54 -2.24 -8.09 -1.68
N ILE A 55 -3.00 -7.28 -0.96
CA ILE A 55 -3.36 -5.92 -1.36
C ILE A 55 -2.30 -4.94 -0.82
N GLY A 56 -1.35 -4.62 -1.68
CA GLY A 56 -0.32 -3.60 -1.47
C GLY A 56 -0.84 -2.19 -1.73
N SER A 57 0.09 -1.25 -1.89
CA SER A 57 -0.23 0.14 -2.22
C SER A 57 0.94 0.82 -2.91
N ILE A 58 0.66 1.79 -3.78
CA ILE A 58 1.69 2.68 -4.34
C ILE A 58 2.50 3.40 -3.25
N THR A 59 1.93 3.59 -2.05
CA THR A 59 2.63 4.22 -0.92
C THR A 59 3.61 3.28 -0.21
N GLY A 60 3.58 1.97 -0.52
CA GLY A 60 4.61 1.04 -0.10
C GLY A 60 5.92 1.18 -0.87
N VAL A 61 5.91 1.93 -1.99
CA VAL A 61 7.08 2.16 -2.84
C VAL A 61 7.43 3.65 -3.02
N LEU A 62 6.66 4.56 -2.43
CA LEU A 62 6.83 6.00 -2.54
C LEU A 62 6.71 6.70 -1.17
N PRO A 63 7.51 7.74 -0.87
CA PRO A 63 7.44 8.48 0.39
C PRO A 63 6.25 9.46 0.40
N TYR A 64 5.03 8.95 0.41
CA TYR A 64 3.82 9.77 0.40
C TYR A 64 3.58 10.41 1.78
N ALA A 65 3.80 11.72 1.90
CA ALA A 65 3.83 12.37 3.20
C ALA A 65 2.50 12.28 3.98
N PHE A 66 2.64 12.51 5.28
CA PHE A 66 1.60 12.33 6.28
C PHE A 66 1.09 10.89 6.40
N GLY A 67 1.65 9.91 5.69
CA GLY A 67 1.28 8.50 5.77
C GLY A 67 2.38 7.58 6.31
N SER A 68 3.37 8.09 7.05
CA SER A 68 4.64 7.39 7.32
C SER A 68 4.47 5.94 7.79
N ILE A 69 3.65 5.71 8.83
CA ILE A 69 3.44 4.39 9.43
C ILE A 69 2.64 3.48 8.50
N TYR A 70 1.64 4.02 7.80
CA TYR A 70 0.90 3.29 6.78
C TYR A 70 1.83 2.86 5.62
N ASN A 71 2.64 3.77 5.10
CA ASN A 71 3.62 3.50 4.05
C ASN A 71 4.61 2.43 4.48
N ALA A 72 5.15 2.53 5.70
CA ALA A 72 6.05 1.53 6.27
C ALA A 72 5.39 0.15 6.36
N SER A 73 4.14 0.07 6.84
CA SER A 73 3.41 -1.20 6.92
C SER A 73 3.18 -1.83 5.55
N LYS A 74 2.89 -1.02 4.52
CA LYS A 74 2.71 -1.50 3.15
C LYS A 74 4.04 -1.89 2.52
N ALA A 75 5.13 -1.18 2.79
CA ALA A 75 6.47 -1.57 2.35
C ALA A 75 6.91 -2.91 2.97
N ALA A 76 6.65 -3.11 4.27
CA ALA A 76 6.90 -4.38 4.94
C ALA A 76 6.11 -5.53 4.30
N LEU A 77 4.84 -5.30 3.96
CA LEU A 77 4.00 -6.26 3.24
C LEU A 77 4.57 -6.64 1.88
N LEU A 78 5.11 -5.66 1.12
CA LEU A 78 5.74 -5.92 -0.19
C LEU A 78 6.98 -6.80 -0.05
N ALA A 79 7.88 -6.45 0.87
CA ALA A 79 9.10 -7.21 1.12
C ALA A 79 8.79 -8.64 1.58
N PHE A 80 7.85 -8.78 2.53
CA PHE A 80 7.38 -10.08 3.00
C PHE A 80 6.78 -10.93 1.86
N SER A 81 5.92 -10.34 1.03
CA SER A 81 5.29 -11.04 -0.10
C SER A 81 6.31 -11.53 -1.12
N ASP A 82 7.36 -10.75 -1.36
CA ASP A 82 8.41 -11.10 -2.31
C ASP A 82 9.25 -12.27 -1.81
N THR A 83 9.63 -12.28 -0.53
CA THR A 83 10.30 -13.44 0.10
C THR A 83 9.39 -14.66 0.13
N LEU A 84 8.14 -14.51 0.58
CA LEU A 84 7.17 -15.60 0.67
C LEU A 84 6.94 -16.28 -0.69
N ARG A 85 6.96 -15.52 -1.79
CA ARG A 85 6.84 -16.08 -3.15
C ARG A 85 7.98 -17.05 -3.48
N VAL A 86 9.20 -16.73 -3.09
CA VAL A 86 10.37 -17.56 -3.35
C VAL A 86 10.32 -18.81 -2.48
N GLU A 87 10.02 -18.65 -1.19
CA GLU A 87 9.93 -19.74 -0.22
C GLU A 87 8.83 -20.75 -0.55
N LEU A 88 7.68 -20.28 -1.07
CA LEU A 88 6.53 -21.13 -1.34
C LEU A 88 6.48 -21.70 -2.77
N ALA A 89 7.35 -21.26 -3.68
CA ALA A 89 7.39 -21.74 -5.05
C ALA A 89 7.59 -23.26 -5.18
N PRO A 90 8.45 -23.94 -4.39
CA PRO A 90 8.62 -25.40 -4.45
C PRO A 90 7.34 -26.19 -4.11
N PHE A 91 6.41 -25.59 -3.36
CA PHE A 91 5.15 -26.21 -2.96
C PHE A 91 4.00 -25.92 -3.92
N GLY A 92 4.28 -25.25 -5.05
CA GLY A 92 3.26 -24.89 -6.05
C GLY A 92 2.28 -23.81 -5.57
N VAL A 93 2.60 -23.09 -4.49
CA VAL A 93 1.77 -21.97 -4.02
C VAL A 93 2.25 -20.67 -4.67
N HIS A 94 1.33 -19.97 -5.31
CA HIS A 94 1.60 -18.68 -5.94
C HIS A 94 1.36 -17.53 -4.98
N VAL A 95 2.16 -16.48 -5.09
CA VAL A 95 1.98 -15.24 -4.33
C VAL A 95 1.98 -14.07 -5.28
N SER A 96 0.88 -13.33 -5.34
CA SER A 96 0.72 -12.13 -6.16
C SER A 96 0.44 -10.93 -5.28
N VAL A 97 1.00 -9.78 -5.65
CA VAL A 97 0.76 -8.52 -4.94
C VAL A 97 0.07 -7.54 -5.87
N VAL A 98 -1.03 -6.98 -5.42
CA VAL A 98 -1.72 -5.90 -6.13
C VAL A 98 -1.22 -4.57 -5.59
N ILE A 99 -0.49 -3.80 -6.39
CA ILE A 99 -0.05 -2.46 -6.04
C ILE A 99 -1.17 -1.47 -6.37
N THR A 100 -1.95 -1.15 -5.34
CA THR A 100 -3.15 -0.34 -5.46
C THR A 100 -2.84 1.15 -5.43
N GLY A 101 -3.29 1.85 -6.47
CA GLY A 101 -3.36 3.31 -6.53
C GLY A 101 -4.63 3.88 -5.88
N TYR A 102 -5.07 5.06 -6.31
CA TYR A 102 -6.30 5.65 -5.78
C TYR A 102 -7.55 4.90 -6.25
N VAL A 103 -8.36 4.44 -5.29
CA VAL A 103 -9.62 3.70 -5.49
C VAL A 103 -10.69 4.29 -4.57
N GLN A 104 -11.88 4.50 -5.12
CA GLN A 104 -13.05 5.01 -4.40
C GLN A 104 -13.43 4.06 -3.28
N SER A 105 -13.16 4.45 -2.03
CA SER A 105 -13.36 3.59 -0.86
C SER A 105 -13.59 4.42 0.39
N ARG A 106 -14.03 3.77 1.47
CA ARG A 106 -14.28 4.42 2.76
C ARG A 106 -13.04 4.47 3.66
N ILE A 107 -11.84 4.42 3.07
CA ILE A 107 -10.55 4.38 3.80
C ILE A 107 -10.12 5.74 4.36
N ALA A 108 -10.69 6.85 3.87
CA ALA A 108 -10.37 8.20 4.32
C ALA A 108 -11.54 8.85 5.06
N ARG A 109 -12.26 8.06 5.87
CA ARG A 109 -13.51 8.50 6.53
C ARG A 109 -13.26 9.30 7.80
N THR A 110 -12.07 9.18 8.39
CA THR A 110 -11.72 9.87 9.62
C THR A 110 -11.13 11.23 9.33
N LYS A 111 -11.75 12.27 9.89
CA LYS A 111 -11.16 13.60 9.90
C LYS A 111 -10.14 13.68 11.03
N ARG A 112 -8.88 13.91 10.67
CA ARG A 112 -7.81 14.26 11.63
C ARG A 112 -7.44 15.72 11.44
N MET A 113 -7.01 16.36 12.51
CA MET A 113 -6.52 17.73 12.51
C MET A 113 -5.11 17.74 13.06
N LEU A 114 -4.28 18.66 12.57
CA LEU A 114 -2.98 18.93 13.17
C LEU A 114 -3.19 19.50 14.58
N ARG A 115 -2.34 19.09 15.52
CA ARG A 115 -2.32 19.67 16.87
C ARG A 115 -1.91 21.13 16.79
N GLU A 116 -2.44 21.99 17.65
CA GLU A 116 -2.13 23.44 17.65
C GLU A 116 -0.62 23.73 17.79
N ASP A 117 0.10 22.89 18.52
CA ASP A 117 1.55 22.97 18.75
C ASP A 117 2.40 22.29 17.65
N SER A 118 1.77 21.68 16.64
CA SER A 118 2.43 20.91 15.58
C SER A 118 3.44 21.74 14.79
N LEU A 119 4.58 21.13 14.47
CA LEU A 119 5.58 21.72 13.58
C LEU A 119 5.04 21.95 12.15
N TYR A 120 3.97 21.23 11.79
CA TYR A 120 3.38 21.22 10.47
C TYR A 120 2.20 22.18 10.33
N GLN A 121 1.90 23.01 11.34
CA GLN A 121 0.85 24.04 11.25
C GLN A 121 0.94 24.95 10.01
N PRO A 122 2.13 25.38 9.53
CA PRO A 122 2.24 26.15 8.28
C PRO A 122 1.71 25.42 7.02
N LEU A 123 1.53 24.09 7.09
CA LEU A 123 1.03 23.22 6.04
C LEU A 123 -0.40 22.74 6.29
N ARG A 124 -1.15 23.38 7.20
CA ARG A 124 -2.50 22.94 7.57
C ARG A 124 -3.43 22.76 6.37
N VAL A 125 -3.43 23.70 5.43
CA VAL A 125 -4.30 23.64 4.23
C VAL A 125 -3.91 22.46 3.34
N GLU A 126 -2.61 22.27 3.09
CA GLU A 126 -2.09 21.16 2.31
C GLU A 126 -2.36 19.80 2.98
N TYR A 127 -2.27 19.74 4.32
CA TYR A 127 -2.61 18.56 5.12
C TYR A 127 -4.12 18.24 5.05
N GLU A 128 -5.00 19.23 5.18
CA GLU A 128 -6.45 19.05 5.07
C GLU A 128 -6.84 18.55 3.67
N HIS A 129 -6.20 19.07 2.62
CA HIS A 129 -6.40 18.57 1.25
C HIS A 129 -5.94 17.11 1.09
N ARG A 130 -4.81 16.75 1.70
CA ARG A 130 -4.26 15.38 1.67
C ARG A 130 -5.23 14.33 2.23
N LEU A 131 -6.05 14.69 3.21
CA LEU A 131 -7.03 13.78 3.82
C LEU A 131 -8.03 13.26 2.77
N THR A 132 -8.47 14.12 1.85
CA THR A 132 -9.47 13.77 0.84
C THR A 132 -8.89 13.47 -0.53
N HIS A 133 -7.60 13.74 -0.75
CA HIS A 133 -6.93 13.59 -2.05
C HIS A 133 -7.04 12.18 -2.64
N SER A 134 -7.05 11.14 -1.80
CA SER A 134 -7.21 9.75 -2.27
C SER A 134 -8.56 9.45 -2.93
N GLN A 135 -9.56 10.31 -2.71
CA GLN A 135 -10.91 10.16 -3.26
C GLN A 135 -11.09 10.96 -4.56
N GLN A 136 -10.27 11.98 -4.79
CA GLN A 136 -10.31 12.80 -6.01
C GLN A 136 -9.63 12.07 -7.18
N GLY A 137 -10.31 11.95 -8.32
CA GLY A 137 -9.75 11.27 -9.50
C GLY A 137 -9.47 9.77 -9.30
N SER A 138 -10.18 9.15 -8.36
CA SER A 138 -9.98 7.75 -7.98
C SER A 138 -10.79 6.78 -8.85
N MET A 139 -10.25 5.57 -9.06
CA MET A 139 -10.93 4.53 -9.83
C MET A 139 -12.16 4.00 -9.07
N PRO A 140 -13.31 3.80 -9.72
CA PRO A 140 -14.46 3.11 -9.11
C PRO A 140 -14.07 1.72 -8.60
N HIS A 141 -14.55 1.35 -7.40
CA HIS A 141 -14.16 0.12 -6.72
C HIS A 141 -14.59 -1.15 -7.46
N ASP A 142 -15.74 -1.12 -8.14
CA ASP A 142 -16.25 -2.22 -8.95
C ASP A 142 -15.37 -2.46 -10.18
N VAL A 143 -14.96 -1.40 -10.88
CA VAL A 143 -14.03 -1.47 -12.01
C VAL A 143 -12.68 -1.98 -11.55
N TYR A 144 -12.18 -1.48 -10.41
CA TYR A 144 -10.94 -1.95 -9.80
C TYR A 144 -10.99 -3.45 -9.51
N ALA A 145 -12.03 -3.93 -8.83
CA ALA A 145 -12.18 -5.35 -8.49
C ALA A 145 -12.23 -6.23 -9.75
N ARG A 146 -13.02 -5.85 -10.76
CA ARG A 146 -13.10 -6.58 -12.04
C ARG A 146 -11.74 -6.68 -12.73
N ARG A 147 -10.97 -5.59 -12.76
CA ARG A 147 -9.63 -5.57 -13.38
C ARG A 147 -8.64 -6.44 -12.63
N VAL A 148 -8.62 -6.37 -11.30
CA VAL A 148 -7.74 -7.21 -10.47
C VAL A 148 -8.05 -8.68 -10.70
N VAL A 149 -9.33 -9.08 -10.65
CA VAL A 149 -9.74 -10.46 -10.89
C VAL A 149 -9.39 -10.91 -12.30
N ALA A 150 -9.67 -10.09 -13.32
CA ALA A 150 -9.31 -10.41 -14.70
C ALA A 150 -7.79 -10.66 -14.84
N ARG A 151 -6.95 -9.83 -14.22
CA ARG A 151 -5.48 -9.98 -14.24
C ARG A 151 -4.95 -11.17 -13.45
N LEU A 152 -5.64 -11.56 -12.39
CA LEU A 152 -5.28 -12.76 -11.62
C LEU A 152 -5.64 -14.04 -12.36
N LEU A 153 -6.72 -14.02 -13.14
CA LEU A 153 -7.19 -15.15 -13.93
C LEU A 153 -6.53 -15.24 -15.31
N ASP A 154 -5.91 -14.16 -15.79
CA ASP A 154 -5.19 -14.13 -17.07
C ASP A 154 -3.88 -14.92 -16.99
N PRO A 155 -3.75 -16.02 -17.75
CA PRO A 155 -2.58 -16.89 -17.69
C PRO A 155 -1.30 -16.21 -18.23
N VAL A 156 -0.35 -15.86 -17.36
CA VAL A 156 0.98 -15.38 -17.81
C VAL A 156 1.85 -16.59 -18.19
N TRP A 157 2.13 -16.72 -19.48
CA TRP A 157 3.08 -17.69 -20.03
C TRP A 157 4.38 -16.97 -20.47
N PRO A 158 5.54 -17.27 -19.86
CA PRO A 158 6.81 -16.88 -20.45
C PRO A 158 6.94 -17.55 -21.83
N CYS A 159 7.19 -16.77 -22.89
CA CYS A 159 7.19 -17.28 -24.27
C CYS A 159 8.26 -18.36 -24.56
N TRP A 160 9.23 -18.54 -23.66
CA TRP A 160 10.35 -19.49 -23.81
C TRP A 160 10.16 -20.80 -23.03
N TRP A 161 9.05 -20.99 -22.30
CA TRP A 161 8.79 -22.19 -21.49
C TRP A 161 7.80 -23.13 -22.21
N PRO A 162 8.01 -24.46 -22.23
CA PRO A 162 7.04 -25.38 -22.79
C PRO A 162 5.67 -25.22 -22.10
N ARG A 163 4.58 -25.33 -22.87
CA ARG A 163 3.17 -25.31 -22.40
C ARG A 163 2.82 -26.55 -21.56
N GLN A 164 3.68 -26.96 -20.64
CA GLN A 164 3.43 -28.00 -19.65
C GLN A 164 3.42 -27.35 -18.26
N GLY A 165 2.22 -27.20 -17.68
CA GLY A 165 2.00 -26.63 -16.35
C GLY A 165 0.73 -25.78 -16.22
N ARG A 166 0.33 -25.44 -14.99
CA ARG A 166 -0.69 -24.41 -14.74
C ARG A 166 -0.09 -23.02 -15.01
N ALA A 167 -0.87 -22.15 -15.64
CA ALA A 167 -0.46 -20.77 -15.85
C ALA A 167 -0.23 -20.04 -14.53
N ARG A 168 0.77 -19.15 -14.48
CA ARG A 168 1.12 -18.41 -13.27
C ARG A 168 0.45 -17.04 -13.27
N PRO A 169 -0.18 -16.60 -12.17
CA PRO A 169 -0.66 -15.23 -12.06
C PRO A 169 0.52 -14.26 -12.02
N SER A 170 0.30 -13.02 -12.46
CA SER A 170 1.35 -11.99 -12.45
C SER A 170 1.93 -11.77 -11.05
N ARG A 171 3.27 -11.61 -10.97
CA ARG A 171 3.98 -11.31 -9.72
C ARG A 171 3.38 -10.07 -9.06
N TRP A 172 3.34 -8.97 -9.81
CA TRP A 172 2.83 -7.66 -9.38
C TRP A 172 1.72 -7.23 -10.35
N ILE A 173 0.61 -6.75 -9.80
CA ILE A 173 -0.54 -6.22 -10.54
C ILE A 173 -0.70 -4.76 -10.14
N TRP A 174 -0.50 -3.84 -11.08
CA TRP A 174 -0.61 -2.40 -10.84
C TRP A 174 -1.97 -1.89 -11.31
N GLU A 175 -2.86 -1.58 -10.37
CA GLU A 175 -4.22 -1.14 -10.67
C GLU A 175 -4.65 0.01 -9.74
N GLY A 176 -5.63 0.81 -10.19
CA GLY A 176 -6.06 2.04 -9.52
C GLY A 176 -5.33 3.29 -10.02
N GLY A 177 -5.82 4.47 -9.62
CA GLY A 177 -5.30 5.76 -10.08
C GLY A 177 -3.81 5.94 -9.77
N TRP A 178 -3.04 6.46 -10.73
CA TRP A 178 -1.59 6.69 -10.65
C TRP A 178 -0.68 5.45 -10.57
N SER A 179 -1.20 4.25 -10.29
CA SER A 179 -0.41 3.01 -10.15
C SER A 179 0.55 2.74 -11.31
N LYS A 180 0.08 2.82 -12.55
CA LYS A 180 0.90 2.56 -13.75
C LYS A 180 1.96 3.64 -14.00
N LEU A 181 1.67 4.89 -13.65
CA LEU A 181 2.64 5.98 -13.74
C LEU A 181 3.76 5.76 -12.71
N VAL A 182 3.41 5.36 -11.49
CA VAL A 182 4.37 5.00 -10.44
C VAL A 182 5.20 3.77 -10.83
N MET A 183 4.59 2.76 -11.46
CA MET A 183 5.31 1.60 -11.97
C MET A 183 6.42 1.99 -12.95
N VAL A 184 6.11 2.86 -13.91
CA VAL A 184 7.07 3.31 -14.92
C VAL A 184 8.19 4.14 -14.28
N SER A 185 7.88 4.94 -13.27
CA SER A 185 8.90 5.77 -12.63
C SER A 185 9.80 4.97 -11.68
N VAL A 186 9.24 4.15 -10.80
CA VAL A 186 10.03 3.39 -9.82
C VAL A 186 10.74 2.20 -10.47
N GLY A 187 10.09 1.53 -11.44
CA GLY A 187 10.65 0.37 -12.13
C GLY A 187 11.53 0.69 -13.34
N GLY A 188 11.53 1.96 -13.79
CA GLY A 188 12.04 2.35 -15.10
C GLY A 188 13.07 3.48 -15.08
N TRP A 189 13.92 3.57 -14.06
CA TRP A 189 15.09 4.48 -13.99
C TRP A 189 14.87 5.89 -13.44
N LEU A 190 13.73 6.23 -12.82
CA LEU A 190 13.62 7.51 -12.09
C LEU A 190 14.13 7.35 -10.66
N TRP A 191 15.14 8.15 -10.30
CA TRP A 191 15.76 8.19 -8.98
C TRP A 191 14.69 8.43 -7.88
N LEU A 192 14.74 7.67 -6.78
CA LEU A 192 13.87 7.89 -5.60
C LEU A 192 13.89 9.36 -5.13
N GLY A 193 15.02 10.05 -5.28
CA GLY A 193 15.16 11.47 -4.99
C GLY A 193 14.30 12.39 -5.87
N LEU A 194 13.89 11.97 -7.07
CA LEU A 194 12.90 12.73 -7.87
C LEU A 194 11.53 12.71 -7.21
N TRP A 195 11.09 11.57 -6.66
CA TRP A 195 9.83 11.51 -5.94
C TRP A 195 9.87 12.29 -4.64
N GLU A 196 10.99 12.25 -3.91
CA GLU A 196 11.22 13.13 -2.75
C GLU A 196 11.13 14.61 -3.14
N TRP A 197 11.74 15.01 -4.25
CA TRP A 197 11.66 16.38 -4.79
C TRP A 197 10.22 16.75 -5.21
N ILE A 198 9.52 15.87 -5.95
CA ILE A 198 8.12 16.06 -6.35
C ILE A 198 7.24 16.24 -5.13
N PHE A 199 7.36 15.37 -4.11
CA PHE A 199 6.53 15.47 -2.92
C PHE A 199 6.88 16.69 -2.07
N THR A 200 8.16 17.04 -1.98
CA THR A 200 8.62 18.29 -1.35
C THR A 200 7.94 19.48 -2.00
N TRP A 201 7.83 19.49 -3.33
CA TRP A 201 7.22 20.59 -4.06
C TRP A 201 5.70 20.60 -4.02
N MET A 202 5.09 19.44 -4.27
CA MET A 202 3.64 19.27 -4.26
C MET A 202 3.02 19.62 -2.90
N LEU A 203 3.71 19.28 -1.81
CA LEU A 203 3.26 19.55 -0.44
C LEU A 203 3.84 20.84 0.16
N LYS A 204 4.62 21.59 -0.61
CA LYS A 204 5.25 22.86 -0.22
C LYS A 204 6.05 22.78 1.08
N LEU A 205 6.80 21.69 1.27
CA LEU A 205 7.52 21.42 2.52
C LEU A 205 8.57 22.50 2.88
N TRP A 206 9.00 23.34 1.93
CA TRP A 206 9.88 24.49 2.17
C TRP A 206 9.29 25.58 3.08
N LYS A 207 7.97 25.54 3.36
CA LYS A 207 7.32 26.44 4.33
C LYS A 207 7.68 26.11 5.78
N LEU A 208 8.26 24.93 6.04
CA LEU A 208 8.71 24.54 7.37
C LEU A 208 9.96 25.33 7.75
N GLN A 209 9.90 26.06 8.87
CA GLN A 209 11.04 26.77 9.43
C GLN A 209 11.57 26.02 10.65
N ARG A 210 12.90 26.03 10.87
CA ARG A 210 13.47 25.66 12.16
C ARG A 210 13.03 26.73 13.17
N LYS A 211 12.39 26.32 14.26
CA LYS A 211 12.18 27.18 15.43
C LYS A 211 13.51 27.45 16.11
#